data_AF-A0A176U176-F1
#
_entry.id   AF-A0A176U176-F1
#
_cell.length_a   1.000
_cell.length_b   1.000
_cell.length_c   1.000
_cell.angle_alpha   90.00
_cell.angle_beta   90.00
_cell.angle_gamma   90.00
#
_symmetry.space_group_name_H-M   'P 1'
#
loop_
_entity.id
_entity.type
_entity.pdbx_description
1 polymer ?
#
loop_
_entity_poly.entity_id
_entity_poly.type
_entity_poly.pdbx_seq_one_letter_code
_entity_poly.pdbx_strand_id
1 'polypeptide(L)' 'MHNGAKYTKDALETVISTLQSKGYEFVTLSELVYKDHFHMDPSGKQIPD' A
#
# COMPACT_ATOMS: atom_id res chain seq x y z
N MET A 1 -8.83 2.26 1.08
CA MET A 1 -9.88 3.28 1.24
C MET A 1 -10.74 3.27 -0.02
N HIS A 2 -12.06 3.47 0.07
CA HIS A 2 -12.89 3.64 -1.11
C HIS A 2 -12.94 5.14 -1.48
N ASN A 3 -12.53 5.50 -2.69
CA ASN A 3 -12.43 6.90 -3.12
C ASN A 3 -13.81 7.61 -3.20
N GLY A 4 -14.91 6.88 -3.36
CA GLY A 4 -16.27 7.42 -3.40
C GLY A 4 -16.98 7.53 -2.05
N ALA A 5 -16.36 7.10 -0.93
CA ALA A 5 -17.03 7.18 0.36
C ALA A 5 -17.03 8.62 0.91
N LYS A 6 -18.16 9.02 1.52
CA LYS A 6 -18.49 10.39 1.95
C LYS A 6 -17.37 11.11 2.70
N TYR A 7 -16.62 10.41 3.54
CA TYR A 7 -15.60 10.99 4.43
C TYR A 7 -14.16 10.63 4.02
N THR A 8 -13.95 10.00 2.86
CA THR A 8 -12.59 9.58 2.43
C THR A 8 -11.66 10.77 2.24
N LYS A 9 -12.15 11.86 1.64
CA LYS A 9 -11.36 13.08 1.43
C LYS A 9 -10.89 13.67 2.76
N ASP A 10 -11.80 13.78 3.72
CA ASP A 10 -11.51 14.40 5.01
C ASP A 10 -10.58 13.54 5.88
N ALA A 11 -10.70 12.21 5.79
CA ALA A 11 -9.84 11.28 6.50
C ALA A 11 -8.42 11.17 5.92
N LEU A 12 -8.24 11.53 4.64
CA LEU A 12 -7.00 11.26 3.91
C LEU A 12 -5.78 11.95 4.54
N GLU A 13 -5.92 13.23 4.92
CA GLU A 13 -4.82 14.01 5.50
C GLU A 13 -4.34 13.42 6.84
N THR A 14 -5.29 13.06 7.70
CA THR A 14 -4.98 12.42 8.99
C THR A 14 -4.29 11.08 8.80
N VAL A 15 -4.71 10.28 7.82
CA VAL A 15 -4.09 8.98 7.50
C VAL A 15 -2.64 9.17 7.05
N ILE A 16 -2.40 10.10 6.11
CA ILE A 16 -1.07 10.35 5.56
C ILE A 16 -0.11 10.83 6.65
N SER A 17 -0.47 11.89 7.38
CA SER A 17 0.37 12.47 8.43
C SER A 17 0.64 11.51 9.58
N THR A 18 -0.35 10.72 9.99
CA THR A 18 -0.19 9.73 11.06
C THR A 18 0.76 8.60 10.65
N LEU A 19 0.71 8.15 9.40
CA LEU A 19 1.60 7.08 8.93
C LEU A 19 3.02 7.60 8.70
N GLN A 20 3.17 8.79 8.11
CA GLN A 20 4.50 9.40 7.96
C GLN A 20 5.18 9.66 9.31
N SER A 21 4.44 10.15 10.32
CA SER A 21 5.01 10.36 11.68
C SER A 21 5.42 9.06 12.39
N LYS A 22 4.89 7.91 11.96
CA LYS A 22 5.33 6.58 12.40
C LYS A 22 6.51 6.02 11.60
N GLY A 23 7.03 6.78 10.63
CA GLY A 23 8.17 6.37 9.79
C GLY A 23 7.79 5.55 8.57
N TYR A 24 6.50 5.54 8.16
CA TYR A 24 6.10 4.90 6.92
C TYR A 24 6.31 5.81 5.72
N GLU A 25 6.74 5.22 4.61
CA GLU A 25 6.84 5.86 3.30
C GLU A 25 5.65 5.45 2.42
N PHE A 26 5.08 6.41 1.69
CA PHE A 26 4.05 6.15 0.70
C PHE A 26 4.70 5.96 -0.67
N VAL A 27 4.64 4.73 -1.16
CA VAL A 27 5.11 4.34 -2.50
C VAL A 27 3.94 3.89 -3.37
N THR A 28 4.15 3.88 -4.68
CA THR A 28 3.22 3.30 -5.64
C THR A 28 3.24 1.76 -5.58
N LEU A 29 2.17 1.13 -6.04
CA LEU A 29 2.14 -0.34 -6.12
C LEU A 29 3.31 -0.90 -6.96
N SER A 30 3.70 -0.20 -8.03
CA SER A 30 4.76 -0.63 -8.94
C SER A 30 6.14 -0.71 -8.30
N GLU A 31 6.35 -0.07 -7.15
CA GLU A 31 7.58 -0.13 -6.36
C GLU A 31 7.60 -1.32 -5.40
N LEU A 32 6.43 -1.90 -5.10
CA LEU A 32 6.29 -3.02 -4.17
C LEU A 32 6.13 -4.38 -4.86
N VAL A 33 5.69 -4.41 -6.11
CA VAL A 33 5.42 -5.67 -6.84
C VAL A 33 6.65 -6.15 -7.60
N TYR A 34 7.00 -7.41 -7.42
CA TYR A 34 7.98 -8.08 -8.29
C TYR A 34 7.37 -8.28 -9.67
N LYS A 35 8.11 -7.92 -10.72
CA LYS A 35 7.67 -8.05 -12.12
C LYS A 35 8.13 -9.36 -12.76
N ASP A 36 9.17 -9.95 -12.21
CA ASP A 36 9.84 -11.17 -12.64
C ASP A 36 10.48 -11.86 -11.43
N HIS A 37 10.96 -13.10 -11.62
CA HIS A 37 11.71 -13.87 -10.61
C HIS A 37 11.02 -13.96 -9.24
N PHE A 38 9.75 -14.35 -9.24
CA PHE A 38 8.99 -14.61 -8.02
C PHE A 38 7.99 -15.75 -8.26
N HIS A 39 7.62 -16.41 -7.18
CA HIS A 39 6.46 -17.30 -7.11
C HIS A 39 5.43 -16.80 -6.08
N MET A 40 4.21 -17.34 -6.15
CA MET A 40 3.15 -17.00 -5.22
C MET A 40 3.01 -18.09 -4.15
N ASP A 41 2.95 -17.69 -2.89
CA ASP A 41 2.56 -18.61 -1.82
C ASP A 41 1.02 -18.86 -1.83
N PRO A 42 0.51 -19.86 -1.08
CA PRO A 42 -0.93 -20.14 -1.03
C PRO A 42 -1.79 -19.00 -0.46
N SER A 43 -1.19 -18.02 0.23
CA SER A 43 -1.89 -16.81 0.70
C SER A 43 -2.00 -15.73 -0.37
N GLY A 44 -1.32 -15.93 -1.51
CA GLY A 44 -1.24 -14.97 -2.60
C GLY A 44 -0.13 -13.93 -2.40
N LYS A 45 0.87 -14.18 -1.56
CA LYS A 45 2.03 -13.31 -1.40
C LYS A 45 3.11 -13.66 -2.43
N GLN A 46 3.71 -12.64 -3.05
CA GLN A 46 4.90 -12.83 -3.88
C GLN A 46 6.13 -13.14 -2.99
N ILE A 47 6.83 -14.21 -3.33
CA ILE A 47 8.10 -14.63 -2.73
C ILE A 47 9.15 -14.58 -3.85
N PRO A 48 10.22 -13.77 -3.70
CA PRO A 48 11.33 -13.77 -4.64
C PRO A 48 11.91 -15.17 -4.80
N ASP A 49 12.22 -15.54 -6.05
CA ASP A 49 12.92 -16.79 -6.38
C ASP A 49 14.41 -16.74 -5.98
#